data_AF-A0A1B6C3Y5-F1
#
_entry.id   AF-A0A1B6C3Y5-F1
#
_cell.length_a   1.000
_cell.length_b   1.000
_cell.length_c   1.000
_cell.angle_alpha   90.00
_cell.angle_beta   90.00
_cell.angle_gamma   90.00
#
_symmetry.space_group_name_H-M   'P 1'
#
loop_
_entity.id
_entity.type
_entity.pdbx_description
1 polymer ?
#
loop_
_entity_poly.entity_id
_entity_poly.type
_entity_poly.pdbx_seq_one_letter_code
_entity_poly.pdbx_strand_id
1 'polypeptide(L)'
;MQLLLRGQKHHLIDCEGSESINDIKEKAAALEQLPTELICLYSGGTPLRDEDNVSQLQEFSIDITIPLLGGKVHGSLARAGKVKGQTPKVEKQEKKKKKTGRAKRRIQYNRRFVNVVQTFGRRRGPNANS
;
A
#
# COMPACT_ATOMS: atom_id res chain seq x y z
N MET A 1 -0.10 -33.79 -29.83
CA MET A 1 0.62 -33.81 -28.53
C MET A 1 -0.38 -33.52 -27.42
N GLN A 2 -0.08 -33.92 -26.18
CA GLN A 2 -0.98 -33.74 -25.03
C GLN A 2 -0.33 -32.83 -24.01
N LEU A 3 -1.06 -31.80 -23.58
CA LEU A 3 -0.69 -30.92 -22.47
C LEU A 3 -1.46 -31.31 -21.22
N LEU A 4 -0.75 -31.46 -20.11
CA LEU A 4 -1.33 -31.62 -18.78
C LEU A 4 -1.46 -30.25 -18.14
N LEU A 5 -2.69 -29.75 -18.01
CA LEU A 5 -2.98 -28.54 -17.25
C LEU A 5 -3.23 -28.88 -15.78
N ARG A 6 -2.54 -28.19 -14.89
CA ARG A 6 -2.61 -28.35 -13.44
C ARG A 6 -3.22 -27.08 -12.83
N GLY A 7 -4.52 -27.12 -12.57
CA GLY A 7 -5.27 -26.07 -11.88
C GLY A 7 -5.90 -26.58 -10.58
N GLN A 8 -7.16 -26.22 -10.33
CA GLN A 8 -7.94 -26.85 -9.24
C GLN A 8 -8.23 -28.31 -9.57
N LYS A 9 -8.36 -28.61 -10.87
CA LYS A 9 -8.43 -29.96 -11.40
C LYS A 9 -7.31 -30.17 -12.42
N HIS A 10 -7.06 -31.44 -12.73
CA HIS A 10 -6.15 -31.81 -13.80
C HIS A 10 -6.94 -32.01 -15.08
N HIS A 11 -6.51 -31.32 -16.14
CA HIS A 11 -7.12 -31.41 -17.46
C HIS A 11 -6.06 -31.84 -18.47
N LEU A 12 -6.47 -32.69 -19.42
CA LEU A 12 -5.66 -33.04 -20.57
C LEU A 12 -6.21 -32.32 -21.79
N ILE A 13 -5.34 -31.62 -22.52
CA ILE A 13 -5.69 -30.95 -23.77
C ILE A 13 -4.86 -31.55 -24.89
N ASP A 14 -5.52 -32.05 -25.91
CA ASP A 14 -4.90 -32.42 -27.17
C ASP A 14 -4.62 -31.15 -27.98
N CYS A 15 -3.40 -31.01 -28.48
CA CYS A 15 -2.98 -29.90 -29.34
C CYS A 15 -2.00 -30.37 -30.42
N GLU A 16 -1.94 -29.64 -31.53
CA GLU A 16 -1.08 -29.98 -32.68
C GLU A 16 0.31 -29.33 -32.61
N GLY A 17 0.54 -28.44 -31.63
CA GLY A 17 1.81 -27.73 -31.40
C GLY A 17 1.95 -26.40 -32.16
N SER A 18 1.06 -26.13 -33.11
CA SER A 18 0.91 -24.84 -33.82
C SER A 18 0.04 -23.82 -33.07
N GLU A 19 -0.65 -24.26 -32.01
CA GLU A 19 -1.49 -23.41 -31.18
C GLU A 19 -0.63 -22.44 -30.35
N SER A 20 -1.13 -21.22 -30.18
CA SER A 20 -0.51 -20.23 -29.31
C SER A 20 -0.81 -20.54 -27.84
N ILE A 21 0.01 -20.03 -26.92
CA ILE A 21 -0.30 -20.10 -25.48
C ILE A 21 -1.59 -19.37 -25.16
N ASN A 22 -1.95 -18.30 -25.88
CA ASN A 22 -3.25 -17.66 -25.70
C ASN A 22 -4.43 -18.61 -25.99
N ASP A 23 -4.36 -19.42 -27.05
CA ASP A 23 -5.41 -20.39 -27.36
C ASP A 23 -5.55 -21.44 -26.25
N ILE A 24 -4.42 -21.89 -25.69
CA ILE A 24 -4.41 -22.81 -24.54
C ILE A 24 -4.98 -22.14 -23.29
N LYS A 25 -4.68 -20.85 -23.08
CA LYS A 25 -5.17 -20.05 -21.97
C LYS A 25 -6.68 -19.86 -22.01
N GLU A 26 -7.25 -19.65 -23.19
CA GLU A 26 -8.71 -19.58 -23.39
C GLU A 26 -9.39 -20.93 -23.13
N LYS A 27 -8.81 -22.04 -23.64
CA LYS A 27 -9.31 -23.40 -23.35
C LYS A 27 -9.23 -23.70 -21.85
N ALA A 28 -8.13 -23.34 -21.19
CA ALA A 28 -7.94 -23.51 -19.76
C ALA A 28 -8.96 -22.69 -18.94
N ALA A 29 -9.18 -21.43 -19.34
CA ALA A 29 -10.18 -20.54 -18.75
C ALA A 29 -11.59 -21.11 -18.82
N ALA A 30 -11.97 -21.66 -19.98
CA ALA A 30 -13.28 -22.29 -20.18
C ALA A 30 -13.46 -23.55 -19.32
N LEU A 31 -12.43 -24.38 -19.17
CA LEU A 31 -12.48 -25.61 -18.37
C LEU A 31 -12.60 -25.33 -16.86
N GLU A 32 -11.86 -24.34 -16.36
CA GLU A 32 -11.86 -23.95 -14.94
C GLU A 32 -12.95 -22.90 -14.60
N GLN A 33 -13.71 -22.42 -15.60
CA GLN A 33 -14.75 -21.39 -15.45
C GLN A 33 -14.22 -20.08 -14.84
N LEU A 34 -13.04 -19.67 -15.28
CA LEU A 34 -12.35 -18.48 -14.79
C LEU A 34 -12.23 -17.43 -15.91
N PRO A 35 -12.24 -16.12 -15.59
CA PRO A 35 -11.94 -15.08 -16.58
C PRO A 35 -10.49 -15.21 -17.08
N THR A 36 -10.30 -15.23 -18.41
CA THR A 36 -8.99 -15.36 -19.06
C THR A 36 -7.97 -14.31 -18.59
N GLU A 37 -8.43 -13.10 -18.27
CA GLU A 37 -7.60 -11.97 -17.79
C GLU A 37 -6.92 -12.24 -16.44
N LEU A 38 -7.50 -13.13 -15.62
CA LEU A 38 -7.01 -13.44 -14.28
C LEU A 38 -6.08 -14.65 -14.26
N ILE A 39 -5.89 -15.33 -15.39
CA ILE A 39 -5.13 -16.57 -15.47
C ILE A 39 -3.72 -16.27 -15.97
N CYS A 40 -2.73 -16.85 -15.28
CA CYS A 40 -1.35 -16.91 -15.74
C CYS A 40 -0.94 -18.38 -15.85
N LEU A 41 -0.42 -18.75 -17.02
CA LEU A 41 0.11 -20.09 -17.29
C LEU A 41 1.61 -20.12 -17.01
N TYR A 42 2.08 -21.19 -16.37
CA TYR A 42 3.48 -21.40 -16.05
C TYR A 42 3.95 -22.78 -16.55
N SER A 43 5.19 -22.86 -17.03
CA SER A 43 5.87 -24.12 -17.35
C SER A 43 7.16 -24.18 -16.54
N GLY A 44 7.36 -25.23 -15.74
CA GLY A 44 8.56 -25.39 -14.90
C GLY A 44 8.84 -24.20 -13.98
N GLY A 45 7.79 -23.49 -13.53
CA GLY A 45 7.91 -22.29 -12.69
C GLY A 45 8.25 -20.99 -13.44
N THR A 46 8.31 -21.00 -14.78
CA THR A 46 8.49 -19.80 -15.61
C THR A 46 7.15 -19.38 -16.25
N PRO A 47 6.80 -18.07 -16.23
CA PRO A 47 5.54 -17.61 -16.83
C PRO A 47 5.60 -17.69 -18.35
N LEU A 48 4.56 -18.26 -18.96
CA LEU A 48 4.41 -18.33 -20.41
C LEU A 48 3.81 -17.04 -20.96
N ARG A 49 4.30 -16.58 -22.11
CA ARG A 49 3.73 -15.41 -22.79
C ARG A 49 2.65 -15.87 -23.77
N ASP A 50 1.63 -15.03 -23.92
CA ASP A 50 0.46 -15.33 -24.76
C ASP A 50 0.84 -15.57 -26.24
N GLU A 51 1.93 -14.96 -26.71
CA GLU A 51 2.46 -15.04 -28.09
C GLU A 51 3.35 -16.27 -28.37
N ASP A 52 3.75 -17.00 -27.32
CA ASP A 52 4.63 -18.16 -27.50
C ASP A 52 3.83 -19.31 -28.14
N ASN A 53 4.51 -20.19 -28.89
CA ASN A 53 3.87 -21.38 -29.45
C ASN A 53 4.06 -22.59 -28.54
N VAL A 54 3.06 -23.47 -28.49
CA VAL A 54 3.12 -24.71 -27.71
C VAL A 54 4.32 -25.59 -28.10
N SER A 55 4.72 -25.58 -29.37
CA SER A 55 5.90 -26.31 -29.86
C SER A 55 7.24 -25.87 -29.24
N GLN A 56 7.31 -24.68 -28.62
CA GLN A 56 8.52 -24.16 -27.99
C GLN A 56 8.65 -24.58 -26.51
N LEU A 57 7.63 -25.24 -25.96
CA LEU A 57 7.63 -25.69 -24.57
C LEU A 57 8.60 -26.86 -24.37
N GLN A 58 9.41 -26.77 -23.32
CA GLN A 58 10.32 -27.86 -22.91
C GLN A 58 9.60 -28.92 -22.08
N GLU A 59 8.52 -28.53 -21.39
CA GLU A 59 7.70 -29.40 -20.56
C GLU A 59 6.24 -29.29 -21.00
N PHE A 60 5.54 -30.43 -21.03
CA PHE A 60 4.11 -30.49 -21.40
C PHE A 60 3.17 -30.40 -20.18
N SER A 61 3.71 -30.08 -19.01
CA SER A 61 2.94 -29.79 -17.79
C SER A 61 2.87 -28.29 -17.57
N ILE A 62 1.66 -27.74 -17.60
CA ILE A 62 1.40 -26.30 -17.44
C ILE A 62 0.62 -26.09 -16.15
N ASP A 63 1.11 -25.22 -15.29
CA ASP A 63 0.43 -24.82 -14.06
C ASP A 63 -0.44 -23.59 -14.33
N ILE A 64 -1.70 -23.67 -13.92
CA ILE A 64 -2.67 -22.57 -13.98
C ILE A 64 -2.62 -21.84 -12.63
N THR A 65 -2.33 -20.54 -12.66
CA THR A 65 -2.28 -19.72 -11.45
C THR A 65 -3.11 -18.45 -11.61
N ILE A 66 -3.65 -17.95 -10.49
CA ILE A 66 -4.35 -16.67 -10.40
C ILE A 66 -3.51 -15.76 -9.51
N PRO A 67 -2.91 -14.67 -10.02
CA PRO A 67 -2.13 -13.77 -9.19
C PRO A 67 -3.03 -12.97 -8.25
N LEU A 68 -2.55 -12.73 -7.02
CA LEU A 68 -3.22 -11.82 -6.09
C LEU A 68 -3.17 -10.39 -6.65
N LEU A 69 -4.35 -9.76 -6.74
CA LEU A 69 -4.46 -8.35 -7.11
C LEU A 69 -3.67 -7.47 -6.12
N GLY A 70 -2.78 -6.63 -6.64
CA GLY A 70 -1.99 -5.67 -5.85
C GLY A 70 -0.56 -6.10 -5.51
N GLY A 71 -0.16 -7.35 -5.80
CA GLY A 71 1.22 -7.81 -5.67
C GLY A 71 1.82 -7.73 -4.26
N LYS A 72 3.12 -8.00 -4.15
CA LYS A 72 3.85 -7.97 -2.86
C LYS A 72 4.24 -6.53 -2.52
N VAL A 73 3.53 -5.90 -1.59
CA VAL A 73 3.82 -4.51 -1.16
C VAL A 73 5.10 -4.47 -0.31
N HIS A 74 6.04 -3.60 -0.68
CA HIS A 74 7.27 -3.35 0.08
C HIS A 74 7.05 -2.27 1.15
N GLY A 75 7.65 -2.45 2.33
CA GLY A 75 7.54 -1.54 3.47
C GLY A 75 6.78 -2.17 4.63
N SER A 76 7.52 -2.61 5.65
CA SER A 76 6.92 -3.23 6.83
C SER A 76 6.31 -2.20 7.78
N LEU A 77 5.23 -2.58 8.46
CA LEU A 77 4.60 -1.79 9.52
C LEU A 77 5.41 -1.78 10.84
N ALA A 78 6.60 -2.37 10.85
CA ALA A 78 7.43 -2.57 12.05
C ALA A 78 7.85 -1.28 12.78
N ARG A 79 7.78 -0.12 12.10
CA ARG A 79 8.14 1.19 12.68
C ARG A 79 6.93 2.04 13.09
N ALA A 80 5.71 1.52 12.96
CA ALA A 80 4.51 2.26 13.34
C ALA A 80 4.54 2.63 14.83
N GLY A 81 4.40 3.92 15.15
CA GLY A 81 4.35 4.40 16.53
C GLY A 81 5.68 4.47 17.28
N LYS A 82 6.83 4.13 16.65
CA LYS A 82 8.16 4.10 17.30
C LYS A 82 8.46 5.36 18.12
N VAL A 83 8.29 6.54 17.52
CA VAL A 83 8.59 7.83 18.17
C VAL A 83 7.62 8.13 19.32
N LYS A 84 6.34 7.77 19.17
CA LYS A 84 5.33 7.96 20.22
C LYS A 84 5.59 7.07 21.44
N GLY A 85 6.16 5.88 21.25
CA GLY A 85 6.53 4.97 22.34
C GLY A 85 7.87 5.31 23.01
N GLN A 86 8.82 5.85 22.25
CA GLN A 86 10.14 6.24 22.79
C GLN A 86 10.10 7.55 23.56
N THR A 87 9.18 8.46 23.24
CA THR A 87 9.09 9.76 23.93
C THR A 87 8.52 9.59 25.34
N PRO A 88 9.17 10.15 26.38
CA PRO A 88 8.69 10.03 27.75
C PRO A 88 7.30 10.68 27.88
N LYS A 89 6.40 10.02 28.60
CA LYS A 89 5.04 10.52 28.81
C LYS A 89 5.02 11.56 29.91
N VAL A 90 5.23 12.83 29.55
CA VAL A 90 5.16 13.95 30.51
C VAL A 90 3.70 14.21 30.89
N GLU A 91 3.39 14.13 32.19
CA GLU A 91 2.07 14.46 32.73
C GLU A 91 1.74 15.95 32.61
N LYS A 92 0.45 16.26 32.46
CA LYS A 92 0.00 17.66 32.41
C LYS A 92 0.03 18.23 33.81
N GLN A 93 0.91 19.21 34.03
CA GLN A 93 0.89 20.01 35.26
C GLN A 93 -0.43 20.77 35.41
N GLU A 94 -0.94 20.84 36.63
CA GLU A 94 -2.12 21.65 36.94
C GLU A 94 -1.79 23.13 36.75
N LYS A 95 -2.60 23.82 35.94
CA LYS A 95 -2.49 25.26 35.69
C LYS A 95 -3.80 25.92 36.04
N LYS A 96 -3.73 27.12 36.64
CA LYS A 96 -4.91 27.95 36.93
C LYS A 96 -5.77 28.10 35.68
N LYS A 97 -7.08 27.90 35.82
CA LYS A 97 -8.05 28.06 34.72
C LYS A 97 -7.90 29.48 34.12
N LYS A 98 -7.66 29.56 32.82
CA LYS A 98 -7.55 30.84 32.12
C LYS A 98 -8.94 31.49 32.08
N LYS A 99 -9.03 32.78 32.42
CA LYS A 99 -10.26 33.56 32.22
C LYS A 99 -10.66 33.53 30.74
N THR A 100 -11.96 33.53 30.47
CA THR A 100 -12.56 33.48 29.12
C THR A 100 -13.42 34.73 28.85
N GLY A 101 -13.90 34.89 27.61
CA GLY A 101 -14.82 35.96 27.22
C GLY A 101 -14.27 37.38 27.41
N ARG A 102 -15.14 38.30 27.83
CA ARG A 102 -14.83 39.73 28.04
C ARG A 102 -13.68 39.94 29.01
N ALA A 103 -13.62 39.14 30.08
CA ALA A 103 -12.55 39.21 31.07
C ALA A 103 -11.17 38.92 30.45
N LYS A 104 -11.08 37.92 29.56
CA LYS A 104 -9.85 37.62 28.82
C LYS A 104 -9.45 38.73 27.87
N ARG A 105 -10.43 39.32 27.16
CA ARG A 105 -10.19 40.43 26.22
C ARG A 105 -9.66 41.68 26.93
N ARG A 106 -10.21 42.03 28.09
CA ARG A 106 -9.71 43.13 28.93
C ARG A 106 -8.25 42.91 29.35
N ILE A 107 -7.91 41.69 29.81
CA ILE A 107 -6.52 41.35 30.17
C ILE A 107 -5.57 41.47 28.96
N GLN A 108 -6.00 41.00 27.78
CA GLN A 108 -5.20 41.10 26.56
C GLN A 108 -4.96 42.56 26.14
N TYR A 109 -5.98 43.42 26.22
CA TYR A 109 -5.85 44.85 25.91
C TYR A 109 -4.87 45.52 26.86
N ASN A 110 -5.05 45.34 28.17
CA ASN A 110 -4.15 45.90 29.17
C ASN A 110 -2.71 45.43 28.95
N ARG A 111 -2.49 44.14 28.67
CA ARG A 111 -1.15 43.58 28.43
C ARG A 111 -0.50 44.07 27.13
N ARG A 112 -1.27 44.48 26.12
CA ARG A 112 -0.76 44.89 24.79
C ARG A 112 -0.60 46.39 24.62
N PHE A 113 -1.43 47.18 25.30
CA PHE A 113 -1.54 48.61 25.03
C PHE A 113 -1.33 49.46 26.29
N VAL A 114 -1.95 49.10 27.41
CA VAL A 114 -1.89 49.93 28.63
C VAL A 114 -0.58 49.73 29.38
N ASN A 115 -0.19 48.46 29.59
CA ASN A 115 0.98 48.11 30.41
C ASN A 115 2.28 48.01 29.59
N VAL A 116 2.23 48.26 28.29
CA VAL A 116 3.42 48.22 27.43
C VAL A 116 4.09 49.59 27.47
N VAL A 117 5.20 49.68 28.18
CA VAL A 117 6.11 50.84 28.08
C VAL A 117 7.01 50.61 26.87
N GLN A 118 7.05 51.57 25.95
CA GLN A 118 7.96 51.51 24.79
C GLN A 118 9.39 51.74 25.28
N THR A 119 10.12 50.67 25.54
CA THR A 119 11.56 50.72 25.77
C THR A 119 12.29 50.95 24.45
N PHE A 120 13.38 51.72 24.47
CA PHE A 120 14.25 51.86 23.31
C PHE A 120 14.80 50.50 22.85
N GLY A 121 14.82 50.26 21.54
CA GLY A 121 15.30 49.01 20.93
C GLY A 121 14.21 48.14 20.28
N ARG A 122 14.58 46.93 19.86
CA ARG A 122 13.68 46.01 19.15
C ARG A 122 12.59 45.48 20.10
N ARG A 123 11.33 45.53 19.67
CA ARG A 123 10.18 45.04 20.45
C ARG A 123 10.33 43.53 20.72
N ARG A 124 10.34 43.13 22.00
CA ARG A 124 10.32 41.71 22.37
C ARG A 124 8.94 41.09 22.12
N GLY A 125 8.95 39.84 21.65
CA GLY A 125 7.74 39.06 21.41
C GLY A 125 7.09 38.56 22.71
N PRO A 126 5.78 38.27 22.70
CA PRO A 126 5.02 37.86 23.88
C PRO A 126 5.36 36.46 24.45
N ASN A 127 6.21 35.70 23.76
CA ASN A 127 6.67 34.36 24.17
C ASN A 127 8.19 34.21 23.94
N ALA A 128 8.93 35.31 24.12
CA ALA A 128 10.39 35.27 24.12
C ALA A 128 10.86 34.59 25.43
N ASN A 129 11.69 33.56 25.31
CA ASN A 129 12.21 32.76 26.44
C ASN A 129 13.59 33.25 26.91
N SER A 130 13.88 34.55 26.73
CA SER A 130 15.15 35.18 27.07
C SER A 130 15.11 35.98 28.36
#